data_AF-A0A9N9BMQ3-F1
#
_entry.id   AF-A0A9N9BMQ3-F1
#
_cell.length_a   1.000
_cell.length_b   1.000
_cell.length_c   1.000
_cell.angle_alpha   90.00
_cell.angle_beta   90.00
_cell.angle_gamma   90.00
#
_symmetry.space_group_name_H-M   'P 1'
#
loop_
_entity.id
_entity.type
_entity.pdbx_description
1 polymer ?
#
loop_
_entity_poly.entity_id
_entity_poly.type
_entity_poly.pdbx_seq_one_letter_code
_entity_poly.pdbx_strand_id
1 'polypeptide(L)'
;MSLNPLPAPTANLFISPSPHEEHQYLNLIRHIIDHGEPREDRTGTGTISVFAPPQLRFSLRDNVIPLLTTKRVFVRAVIEELLWFIRGDTNGNHLTEKGIHIWDDKVGLSHRKPGDLGPVYGFQWRHFGAKYVDCDTDYTGQGVDQLREVIDKIQNHPNDRRIILSAWNPAGLSPGEFIHTMGDAHVYLDHIDALKVQLEREPRAFPRLEIKREITDINDFKLEDFEIIGYQPYGKIKMNMST
;
A
#
# COMPACT_ATOMS: atom_id res chain seq x y z
N MET A 1 -40.48 22.20 49.17
CA MET A 1 -40.02 20.94 48.54
C MET A 1 -38.62 21.18 48.01
N SER A 2 -37.62 20.59 48.65
CA SER A 2 -36.22 20.63 48.22
C SER A 2 -36.00 19.48 47.24
N LEU A 3 -35.52 19.78 46.03
CA LEU A 3 -35.13 18.78 45.04
C LEU A 3 -33.69 18.35 45.36
N ASN A 4 -33.51 17.08 45.71
CA ASN A 4 -32.17 16.49 45.84
C ASN A 4 -31.49 16.47 44.45
N PRO A 5 -30.18 16.76 44.36
CA PRO A 5 -29.46 16.59 43.11
C PRO A 5 -29.34 15.10 42.77
N LEU A 6 -29.51 14.78 41.48
CA LEU A 6 -29.26 13.46 40.92
C LEU A 6 -27.79 13.07 41.16
N PRO A 7 -27.51 11.79 41.48
CA PRO A 7 -26.14 11.34 41.66
C PRO A 7 -25.37 11.45 40.34
N ALA A 8 -24.13 11.94 40.41
CA ALA A 8 -23.23 11.95 39.26
C ALA A 8 -22.98 10.52 38.77
N PRO A 9 -22.95 10.27 37.44
CA PRO A 9 -22.70 8.93 36.93
C PRO A 9 -21.27 8.53 37.28
N THR A 10 -21.14 7.44 38.03
CA THR A 10 -19.86 6.77 38.27
C THR A 10 -19.32 6.24 36.94
N ALA A 11 -18.39 6.96 36.33
CA ALA A 11 -17.63 6.50 35.18
C ALA A 11 -16.60 5.45 35.63
N ASN A 12 -17.03 4.20 35.72
CA ASN A 12 -16.16 3.05 35.56
C ASN A 12 -16.78 2.14 34.50
N LEU A 13 -16.83 2.65 33.26
CA LEU A 13 -16.92 1.80 32.10
C LEU A 13 -15.59 1.07 31.99
N PHE A 14 -15.60 -0.24 32.21
CA PHE A 14 -14.52 -1.12 31.79
C PHE A 14 -14.36 -0.97 30.27
N ILE A 15 -13.51 -0.03 29.83
CA ILE A 15 -13.06 0.02 28.45
C ILE A 15 -12.15 -1.18 28.28
N SER A 16 -12.70 -2.30 27.81
CA SER A 16 -11.87 -3.30 27.15
C SER A 16 -11.08 -2.54 26.08
N PRO A 17 -9.74 -2.58 26.07
CA PRO A 17 -9.00 -1.94 24.99
C PRO A 17 -9.56 -2.47 23.67
N SER A 18 -9.80 -1.57 22.72
CA SER A 18 -10.14 -1.98 21.36
C SER A 18 -9.08 -2.97 20.90
N PRO A 19 -9.45 -4.11 20.29
CA PRO A 19 -8.46 -5.04 19.75
C PRO A 19 -7.52 -4.30 18.81
N HIS A 20 -6.24 -4.66 18.84
CA HIS A 20 -5.20 -4.03 18.03
C HIS A 20 -5.60 -4.04 16.54
N GLU A 21 -5.42 -2.92 15.83
CA GLU A 21 -5.94 -2.76 14.46
C GLU A 21 -5.36 -3.80 13.48
N GLU A 22 -4.14 -4.31 13.72
CA GLU A 22 -3.53 -5.40 12.93
C GLU A 22 -4.37 -6.69 12.91
N HIS A 23 -5.22 -6.94 13.92
CA HIS A 23 -6.12 -8.09 13.89
C HIS A 23 -7.09 -8.06 12.71
N GLN A 24 -7.39 -6.90 12.12
CA GLN A 24 -8.20 -6.84 10.90
C GLN A 24 -7.54 -7.63 9.76
N TYR A 25 -6.23 -7.46 9.57
CA TYR A 25 -5.44 -8.20 8.58
C TYR A 25 -5.35 -9.69 8.92
N LEU A 26 -5.05 -10.03 10.18
CA LEU A 26 -4.92 -11.42 10.61
C LEU A 26 -6.24 -12.18 10.55
N ASN A 27 -7.35 -11.54 10.93
CA ASN A 27 -8.68 -12.14 10.85
C ASN A 27 -9.11 -12.35 9.40
N LEU A 28 -8.73 -11.45 8.49
CA LEU A 28 -8.97 -11.65 7.07
C LEU A 28 -8.18 -12.85 6.52
N ILE A 29 -6.89 -12.98 6.86
CA ILE A 29 -6.10 -14.17 6.47
C ILE A 29 -6.77 -15.44 6.97
N ARG A 30 -7.15 -15.46 8.26
CA ARG A 30 -7.83 -16.62 8.87
C ARG A 30 -9.13 -16.94 8.13
N HIS A 31 -9.93 -15.92 7.83
CA HIS A 31 -11.17 -16.08 7.09
C HIS A 31 -10.94 -16.65 5.68
N ILE A 32 -9.92 -16.16 4.96
CA ILE A 32 -9.56 -16.69 3.64
C ILE A 32 -9.16 -18.18 3.75
N ILE A 33 -8.30 -18.54 4.70
CA ILE A 33 -7.84 -19.92 4.86
C ILE A 33 -8.98 -20.86 5.25
N ASP A 34 -9.87 -20.43 6.14
CA ASP A 34 -10.92 -21.29 6.71
C ASP A 34 -12.16 -21.40 5.83
N HIS A 35 -12.46 -20.36 5.03
CA HIS A 35 -13.73 -20.22 4.32
C HIS A 35 -13.62 -19.82 2.85
N GLY A 36 -12.43 -19.54 2.34
CA GLY A 36 -12.27 -19.12 0.95
C GLY A 36 -12.43 -20.27 -0.04
N GLU A 37 -12.66 -19.89 -1.30
CA GLU A 37 -12.83 -20.82 -2.41
C GLU A 37 -11.48 -21.08 -3.09
N PRO A 38 -11.15 -22.34 -3.43
CA PRO A 38 -9.96 -22.64 -4.22
C PRO A 38 -10.08 -22.02 -5.62
N ARG A 39 -8.99 -21.42 -6.11
CA ARG A 39 -8.89 -20.88 -7.47
C ARG A 39 -7.57 -21.25 -8.10
N GLU A 40 -7.63 -21.59 -9.37
CA GLU A 40 -6.45 -21.65 -10.22
C GLU A 40 -5.97 -20.23 -10.52
N ASP A 41 -4.65 -20.07 -10.64
CA ASP A 41 -4.04 -18.78 -10.90
C ASP A 41 -3.00 -18.90 -12.03
N ARG A 42 -2.58 -17.77 -12.59
CA ARG A 42 -1.64 -17.76 -13.73
C ARG A 42 -0.27 -18.37 -13.41
N THR A 43 0.09 -18.47 -12.12
CA THR A 43 1.38 -19.04 -11.67
C THR A 43 1.33 -20.56 -11.52
N GLY A 44 0.14 -21.17 -11.56
CA GLY A 44 -0.06 -22.60 -11.32
C GLY A 44 0.13 -23.02 -9.86
N THR A 45 0.33 -22.06 -8.94
CA THR A 45 0.48 -22.31 -7.50
C THR A 45 -0.88 -22.63 -6.87
N GLY A 46 -1.94 -22.04 -7.40
CA GLY A 46 -3.27 -22.07 -6.82
C GLY A 46 -3.40 -21.10 -5.63
N THR A 47 -4.63 -20.69 -5.38
CA THR A 47 -4.98 -19.73 -4.33
C THR A 47 -6.25 -20.18 -3.61
N ILE A 48 -6.46 -19.67 -2.40
CA ILE A 48 -7.75 -19.67 -1.71
C ILE A 48 -8.19 -18.21 -1.65
N SER A 49 -9.41 -17.92 -2.09
CA SER A 49 -9.89 -16.55 -2.30
C SER A 49 -11.23 -16.28 -1.64
N VAL A 50 -11.43 -15.04 -1.20
CA VAL A 50 -12.75 -14.48 -0.88
C VAL A 50 -12.98 -13.23 -1.74
N PHE A 51 -14.22 -13.07 -2.21
CA PHE A 51 -14.59 -11.90 -3.01
C PHE A 51 -15.13 -10.78 -2.12
N ALA A 52 -14.67 -9.55 -2.35
CA ALA A 52 -15.12 -8.34 -1.68
C ALA A 52 -15.16 -8.45 -0.13
N PRO A 53 -14.06 -8.83 0.55
CA PRO A 53 -14.01 -8.86 2.01
C PRO A 53 -14.21 -7.47 2.64
N PRO A 54 -14.48 -7.41 3.96
CA PRO A 54 -14.57 -6.15 4.69
C PRO A 54 -13.35 -5.26 4.50
N GLN A 55 -13.61 -3.94 4.41
CA GLN A 55 -12.55 -2.94 4.35
C GLN A 55 -11.75 -2.90 5.65
N LEU A 56 -10.43 -2.89 5.54
CA LEU A 56 -9.53 -2.68 6.68
C LEU A 56 -9.40 -1.18 6.95
N ARG A 57 -9.44 -0.78 8.23
CA ARG A 57 -9.36 0.63 8.65
C ARG A 57 -8.24 0.81 9.67
N PHE A 58 -7.27 1.66 9.35
CA PHE A 58 -6.14 1.95 10.22
C PHE A 58 -6.08 3.43 10.55
N SER A 59 -5.85 3.77 11.81
CA SER A 59 -5.64 5.16 12.22
C SER A 59 -4.24 5.63 11.83
N LEU A 60 -4.16 6.81 11.23
CA LEU A 60 -2.90 7.53 10.98
C LEU A 60 -2.70 8.72 11.93
N ARG A 61 -3.55 8.84 12.96
CA ARG A 61 -3.44 9.91 13.96
C ARG A 61 -2.15 9.75 14.75
N ASP A 62 -1.67 10.86 15.31
CA ASP A 62 -0.50 10.89 16.17
C ASP A 62 0.75 10.28 15.51
N ASN A 63 0.85 10.40 14.19
CA ASN A 63 1.92 9.88 13.34
C ASN A 63 2.07 8.35 13.37
N VAL A 64 1.06 7.61 13.81
CA VAL A 64 1.07 6.14 13.76
C VAL A 64 1.04 5.69 12.29
N ILE A 65 1.86 4.69 11.96
CA ILE A 65 1.84 4.05 10.65
C ILE A 65 1.57 2.53 10.81
N PRO A 66 0.58 1.95 10.12
CA PRO A 66 0.16 0.56 10.30
C PRO A 66 1.13 -0.44 9.62
N LEU A 67 2.40 -0.37 9.98
CA LEU A 67 3.39 -1.36 9.59
C LEU A 67 3.19 -2.63 10.42
N LEU A 68 2.85 -3.73 9.74
CA LEU A 68 2.65 -5.03 10.38
C LEU A 68 3.81 -5.37 11.32
N THR A 69 3.44 -5.88 12.49
CA THR A 69 4.38 -6.23 13.54
C THR A 69 4.52 -7.74 13.67
N THR A 70 3.48 -8.51 13.33
CA THR A 70 3.54 -9.98 13.29
C THR A 70 4.50 -10.52 12.22
N LYS A 71 4.88 -9.69 11.25
CA LYS A 71 5.93 -9.97 10.25
C LYS A 71 6.66 -8.68 9.90
N ARG A 72 7.98 -8.75 9.79
CA ARG A 72 8.81 -7.61 9.36
C ARG A 72 8.51 -7.20 7.91
N VAL A 73 8.18 -5.92 7.72
CA VAL A 73 8.02 -5.23 6.43
C VAL A 73 9.34 -4.60 6.01
N PHE A 74 9.66 -4.65 4.71
CA PHE A 74 10.86 -4.03 4.16
C PHE A 74 10.62 -2.55 3.81
N VAL A 75 10.55 -1.70 4.84
CA VAL A 75 10.13 -0.29 4.71
C VAL A 75 10.97 0.52 3.72
N ARG A 76 12.30 0.32 3.69
CA ARG A 76 13.18 1.02 2.74
C ARG A 76 12.72 0.81 1.29
N ALA A 77 12.33 -0.40 0.92
CA ALA A 77 11.86 -0.69 -0.43
C ALA A 77 10.55 0.04 -0.74
N VAL A 78 9.60 0.04 0.21
CA VAL A 78 8.31 0.73 0.07
C VAL A 78 8.49 2.24 -0.15
N ILE A 79 9.37 2.87 0.64
CA ILE A 79 9.61 4.32 0.52
C ILE A 79 10.32 4.64 -0.81
N GLU A 80 11.36 3.90 -1.16
CA GLU A 80 12.10 4.15 -2.42
C GLU A 80 11.23 3.94 -3.66
N GLU A 81 10.36 2.92 -3.65
CA GLU A 81 9.36 2.68 -4.68
C GLU A 81 8.35 3.82 -4.76
N LEU A 82 7.82 4.29 -3.63
CA LEU A 82 6.90 5.43 -3.61
C LEU A 82 7.54 6.70 -4.17
N LEU A 83 8.79 6.98 -3.81
CA LEU A 83 9.54 8.11 -4.36
C LEU A 83 9.81 7.93 -5.86
N TRP A 84 10.02 6.70 -6.33
CA TRP A 84 10.14 6.36 -7.75
C TRP A 84 8.83 6.61 -8.50
N PHE A 85 7.67 6.22 -7.95
CA PHE A 85 6.36 6.57 -8.51
C PHE A 85 6.13 8.09 -8.56
N ILE A 86 6.44 8.81 -7.47
CA ILE A 86 6.28 10.27 -7.41
C ILE A 86 7.07 10.95 -8.54
N ARG A 87 8.28 10.49 -8.84
CA ARG A 87 9.11 11.03 -9.93
C ARG A 87 8.59 10.74 -11.34
N GLY A 88 7.57 9.89 -11.49
CA GLY A 88 7.11 9.47 -12.82
C GLY A 88 8.03 8.46 -13.50
N ASP A 89 8.96 7.87 -12.76
CA ASP A 89 10.01 7.01 -13.28
C ASP A 89 9.44 5.65 -13.72
N THR A 90 10.00 5.08 -14.79
CA THR A 90 9.61 3.79 -15.37
C THR A 90 10.80 2.86 -15.61
N ASN A 91 12.01 3.29 -15.24
CA ASN A 91 13.21 2.48 -15.33
C ASN A 91 13.41 1.71 -14.01
N GLY A 92 13.10 0.41 -14.02
CA GLY A 92 13.28 -0.50 -12.89
C GLY A 92 14.73 -0.61 -12.41
N ASN A 93 15.72 -0.35 -13.29
CA ASN A 93 17.13 -0.41 -12.91
C ASN A 93 17.48 0.59 -11.80
N HIS A 94 16.80 1.75 -11.73
CA HIS A 94 17.01 2.72 -10.65
C HIS A 94 16.65 2.17 -9.26
N LEU A 95 15.75 1.18 -9.18
CA LEU A 95 15.45 0.45 -7.94
C LEU A 95 16.45 -0.67 -7.71
N THR A 96 16.79 -1.43 -8.75
CA THR A 96 17.77 -2.53 -8.69
C THR A 96 19.15 -2.03 -8.22
N GLU A 97 19.61 -0.87 -8.71
CA GLU A 97 20.85 -0.20 -8.29
C GLU A 97 20.86 0.15 -6.79
N LYS A 98 19.67 0.32 -6.17
CA LYS A 98 19.50 0.55 -4.73
C LYS A 98 19.30 -0.74 -3.92
N GLY A 99 19.44 -1.91 -4.56
CA GLY A 99 19.23 -3.23 -3.99
C GLY A 99 17.75 -3.61 -3.82
N ILE A 100 16.84 -3.01 -4.61
CA ILE A 100 15.40 -3.24 -4.54
C ILE A 100 14.96 -3.96 -5.82
N HIS A 101 14.58 -5.22 -5.66
CA HIS A 101 14.33 -6.18 -6.76
C HIS A 101 12.83 -6.49 -6.97
N ILE A 102 11.94 -5.64 -6.46
CA ILE A 102 10.49 -5.88 -6.51
C ILE A 102 9.90 -5.73 -7.93
N TRP A 103 10.62 -5.04 -8.82
CA TRP A 103 10.28 -4.81 -10.24
C TRP A 103 11.24 -5.50 -11.21
N ASP A 104 12.10 -6.43 -10.75
CA ASP A 104 12.95 -7.19 -11.65
C ASP A 104 12.07 -7.89 -12.71
N ASP A 105 12.38 -7.67 -13.99
CA ASP A 105 11.50 -8.05 -15.10
C ASP A 105 11.27 -9.56 -15.14
N LYS A 106 10.04 -9.97 -14.78
CA LYS A 106 9.55 -11.35 -14.91
C LYS A 106 8.60 -11.53 -16.09
N VAL A 107 8.21 -10.44 -16.76
CA VAL A 107 7.14 -10.43 -17.76
C VAL A 107 7.69 -10.12 -19.14
N GLY A 108 8.86 -10.69 -19.47
CA GLY A 108 9.32 -10.89 -20.85
C GLY A 108 8.94 -9.81 -21.86
N LEU A 109 9.14 -8.53 -21.52
CA LEU A 109 8.85 -7.41 -22.41
C LEU A 109 9.97 -7.31 -23.45
N SER A 110 10.16 -8.37 -24.23
CA SER A 110 11.31 -8.59 -25.12
C SER A 110 11.48 -7.54 -26.22
N HIS A 111 10.45 -6.71 -26.46
CA HIS A 111 10.49 -5.58 -27.37
C HIS A 111 11.01 -4.27 -26.73
N ARG A 112 11.29 -4.28 -25.42
CA ARG A 112 11.76 -3.12 -24.66
C ARG A 112 13.18 -3.32 -24.16
N LYS A 113 13.84 -2.22 -23.84
CA LYS A 113 15.16 -2.23 -23.19
C LYS A 113 15.03 -2.90 -21.81
N PRO A 114 16.02 -3.71 -21.37
CA PRO A 114 16.02 -4.26 -20.02
C PRO A 114 15.84 -3.18 -18.95
N GLY A 115 14.85 -3.39 -18.07
CA GLY A 115 14.46 -2.46 -17.01
C GLY A 115 13.43 -1.39 -17.43
N ASP A 116 13.07 -1.27 -18.71
CA ASP A 116 11.93 -0.45 -19.13
C ASP A 116 10.62 -1.17 -18.81
N LEU A 117 9.94 -0.72 -17.75
CA LEU A 117 8.68 -1.30 -17.28
C LEU A 117 7.46 -0.82 -18.09
N GLY A 118 7.66 0.10 -19.03
CA GLY A 118 6.57 0.75 -19.76
C GLY A 118 5.83 1.79 -18.92
N PRO A 119 4.64 2.25 -19.36
CA PRO A 119 3.90 3.34 -18.74
C PRO A 119 3.15 2.89 -17.46
N VAL A 120 3.90 2.45 -16.44
CA VAL A 120 3.37 1.98 -15.15
C VAL A 120 3.01 3.14 -14.21
N TYR A 121 2.71 2.84 -12.95
CA TYR A 121 2.16 3.74 -11.93
C TYR A 121 2.66 5.18 -11.99
N GLY A 122 3.98 5.40 -11.83
CA GLY A 122 4.55 6.74 -11.80
C GLY A 122 4.24 7.52 -13.08
N PHE A 123 4.43 6.89 -14.24
CA PHE A 123 4.08 7.50 -15.53
C PHE A 123 2.61 7.90 -15.59
N GLN A 124 1.69 7.06 -15.12
CA GLN A 124 0.27 7.42 -15.10
C GLN A 124 -0.02 8.56 -14.11
N TRP A 125 0.69 8.64 -12.99
CA TRP A 125 0.50 9.72 -12.02
C TRP A 125 0.94 11.09 -12.55
N ARG A 126 2.00 11.13 -13.36
CA ARG A 126 2.62 12.39 -13.83
C ARG A 126 2.28 12.73 -15.29
N HIS A 127 1.95 11.73 -16.11
CA HIS A 127 1.85 11.82 -17.57
C HIS A 127 0.65 11.02 -18.12
N PHE A 128 -0.47 10.98 -17.41
CA PHE A 128 -1.65 10.21 -17.81
C PHE A 128 -2.08 10.56 -19.25
N GLY A 129 -2.23 9.55 -20.10
CA GLY A 129 -2.64 9.72 -21.50
C GLY A 129 -1.54 10.18 -22.46
N ALA A 130 -0.31 10.44 -22.00
CA ALA A 130 0.82 10.67 -22.88
C ALA A 130 1.19 9.41 -23.67
N LYS A 131 1.70 9.58 -24.90
CA LYS A 131 2.19 8.47 -25.72
C LYS A 131 3.55 8.02 -25.20
N TYR A 132 3.61 6.84 -24.61
CA TYR A 132 4.87 6.25 -24.15
C TYR A 132 5.79 5.90 -25.33
N VAL A 133 7.07 6.21 -25.18
CA VAL A 133 8.17 5.88 -26.10
C VAL A 133 9.08 4.86 -25.42
N ASP A 134 9.85 5.28 -24.42
CA ASP A 134 10.74 4.46 -23.59
C ASP A 134 10.93 5.09 -22.20
N CYS A 135 11.73 4.45 -21.34
CA CYS A 135 12.01 4.90 -19.98
C CYS A 135 13.06 6.02 -19.86
N ASP A 136 13.71 6.39 -20.97
CA ASP A 136 14.76 7.41 -20.99
C ASP A 136 14.24 8.76 -21.56
N THR A 137 13.03 8.76 -22.13
CA THR A 137 12.37 9.92 -22.73
C THR A 137 11.91 10.94 -21.67
N ASP A 138 12.14 12.23 -21.93
CA ASP A 138 11.58 13.32 -21.13
C ASP A 138 10.10 13.56 -21.48
N TYR A 139 9.22 13.27 -20.52
CA TYR A 139 7.77 13.46 -20.64
C TYR A 139 7.29 14.78 -20.01
N THR A 140 8.19 15.70 -19.65
CA THR A 140 7.83 16.99 -19.06
C THR A 140 6.79 17.72 -19.93
N GLY A 141 5.67 18.09 -19.31
CA GLY A 141 4.55 18.78 -19.97
C GLY A 141 3.68 17.89 -20.85
N GLN A 142 3.93 16.58 -20.92
CA GLN A 142 3.12 15.63 -21.68
C GLN A 142 2.08 14.95 -20.77
N GLY A 143 0.86 14.75 -21.30
CA GLY A 143 -0.24 14.11 -20.58
C GLY A 143 -0.83 14.97 -19.47
N VAL A 144 -1.54 14.33 -18.55
CA VAL A 144 -2.13 14.96 -17.36
C VAL A 144 -1.31 14.59 -16.12
N ASP A 145 -0.78 15.61 -15.43
CA ASP A 145 -0.12 15.47 -14.12
C ASP A 145 -1.18 15.41 -13.01
N GLN A 146 -1.73 14.22 -12.80
CA GLN A 146 -2.77 13.97 -11.81
C GLN A 146 -2.27 14.25 -10.38
N LEU A 147 -1.00 13.94 -10.08
CA LEU A 147 -0.43 14.17 -8.76
C LEU A 147 -0.42 15.67 -8.43
N ARG A 148 0.02 16.51 -9.38
CA ARG A 148 -0.02 17.97 -9.22
C ARG A 148 -1.45 18.49 -9.03
N GLU A 149 -2.41 18.00 -9.83
CA GLU A 149 -3.82 18.40 -9.72
C GLU A 149 -4.43 18.01 -8.37
N VAL A 150 -4.11 16.82 -7.86
CA VAL A 150 -4.56 16.36 -6.53
C VAL A 150 -3.99 17.24 -5.42
N ILE A 151 -2.69 17.57 -5.46
CA ILE A 151 -2.06 18.45 -4.47
C ILE A 151 -2.71 19.83 -4.48
N ASP A 152 -2.89 20.43 -5.67
CA ASP A 152 -3.54 21.73 -5.82
C ASP A 152 -4.97 21.72 -5.23
N LYS A 153 -5.78 20.70 -5.55
CA LYS A 153 -7.12 20.57 -4.99
C LYS A 153 -7.12 20.38 -3.47
N ILE A 154 -6.21 19.61 -2.90
CA ILE A 154 -6.11 19.45 -1.45
C ILE A 154 -5.81 20.79 -0.77
N GLN A 155 -4.94 21.60 -1.37
CA GLN A 155 -4.53 22.89 -0.81
C GLN A 155 -5.60 23.98 -1.01
N ASN A 156 -6.19 24.06 -2.20
CA ASN A 156 -6.99 25.20 -2.63
C ASN A 156 -8.51 24.88 -2.71
N HIS A 157 -8.88 23.60 -2.82
CA HIS A 157 -10.26 23.14 -2.99
C HIS A 157 -10.57 21.86 -2.16
N PRO A 158 -10.34 21.84 -0.84
CA PRO A 158 -10.33 20.59 -0.04
C PRO A 158 -11.69 19.85 0.02
N ASN A 159 -12.79 20.53 -0.31
CA ASN A 159 -14.13 19.92 -0.38
C ASN A 159 -14.46 19.36 -1.78
N ASP A 160 -13.54 19.44 -2.74
CA ASP A 160 -13.71 18.82 -4.04
C ASP A 160 -13.84 17.29 -3.87
N ARG A 161 -14.90 16.73 -4.44
CA ARG A 161 -15.18 15.29 -4.40
C ARG A 161 -14.50 14.52 -5.54
N ARG A 162 -13.65 15.20 -6.31
CA ARG A 162 -12.92 14.68 -7.47
C ARG A 162 -11.40 14.70 -7.26
N ILE A 163 -10.96 14.59 -6.01
CA ILE A 163 -9.55 14.43 -5.64
C ILE A 163 -9.23 12.93 -5.77
N ILE A 164 -8.84 12.52 -6.98
CA ILE A 164 -8.61 11.12 -7.35
C ILE A 164 -7.29 11.03 -8.10
N LEU A 165 -6.47 10.04 -7.75
CA LEU A 165 -5.25 9.67 -8.46
C LEU A 165 -5.42 8.23 -8.98
N SER A 166 -5.39 8.02 -10.29
CA SER A 166 -5.56 6.70 -10.90
C SER A 166 -4.33 6.29 -11.70
N ALA A 167 -3.81 5.09 -11.43
CA ALA A 167 -2.84 4.44 -12.32
C ALA A 167 -3.52 3.57 -13.38
N TRP A 168 -4.84 3.40 -13.32
CA TRP A 168 -5.58 2.57 -14.26
C TRP A 168 -5.93 3.39 -15.52
N ASN A 169 -5.23 3.09 -16.61
CA ASN A 169 -5.43 3.76 -17.91
C ASN A 169 -5.90 2.75 -18.97
N PRO A 170 -7.22 2.67 -19.25
CA PRO A 170 -7.75 1.73 -20.22
C PRO A 170 -7.33 1.99 -21.68
N ALA A 171 -6.84 3.19 -22.01
CA ALA A 171 -6.22 3.39 -23.33
C ALA A 171 -4.93 2.55 -23.49
N GLY A 172 -4.41 2.02 -22.38
CA GLY A 172 -3.38 0.98 -22.33
C GLY A 172 -3.91 -0.47 -22.27
N LEU A 173 -5.16 -0.75 -21.85
CA LEU A 173 -5.80 -2.09 -21.71
C LEU A 173 -7.35 -2.05 -21.59
N SER A 174 -8.08 -3.08 -22.04
CA SER A 174 -9.57 -3.15 -22.07
C SER A 174 -10.30 -2.95 -20.69
N PRO A 175 -11.53 -2.37 -20.65
CA PRO A 175 -12.08 -1.63 -19.49
C PRO A 175 -12.76 -2.43 -18.33
N GLY A 176 -12.81 -1.78 -17.16
CA GLY A 176 -13.51 -2.14 -15.89
C GLY A 176 -13.58 -0.94 -14.91
N GLU A 177 -13.94 -1.14 -13.63
CA GLU A 177 -14.19 -0.08 -12.60
C GLU A 177 -13.15 -0.11 -11.42
N PHE A 178 -12.96 0.99 -10.65
CA PHE A 178 -12.03 1.02 -9.48
C PHE A 178 -12.54 1.75 -8.21
N ILE A 179 -12.41 1.06 -7.06
CA ILE A 179 -12.57 1.45 -5.64
C ILE A 179 -11.46 0.68 -4.87
N HIS A 180 -10.80 1.20 -3.80
CA HIS A 180 -9.91 0.37 -2.94
C HIS A 180 -10.74 -0.55 -2.03
N THR A 181 -11.27 -1.54 -2.69
CA THR A 181 -11.97 -2.70 -2.22
C THR A 181 -11.07 -3.82 -2.69
N MET A 182 -10.65 -4.73 -1.81
CA MET A 182 -10.03 -5.94 -2.31
C MET A 182 -11.11 -6.65 -3.13
N GLY A 183 -10.92 -6.76 -4.45
CA GLY A 183 -11.84 -7.50 -5.30
C GLY A 183 -11.69 -8.99 -5.01
N ASP A 184 -10.58 -9.56 -5.50
CA ASP A 184 -10.15 -10.92 -5.16
C ASP A 184 -9.07 -10.85 -4.07
N ALA A 185 -9.45 -11.11 -2.82
CA ALA A 185 -8.50 -11.23 -1.72
C ALA A 185 -8.12 -12.69 -1.54
N HIS A 186 -6.84 -13.00 -1.70
CA HIS A 186 -6.38 -14.38 -1.79
C HIS A 186 -5.12 -14.68 -0.98
N VAL A 187 -4.98 -15.96 -0.64
CA VAL A 187 -3.79 -16.57 -0.06
C VAL A 187 -3.29 -17.63 -1.02
N TYR A 188 -2.03 -17.54 -1.44
CA TYR A 188 -1.39 -18.61 -2.20
C TYR A 188 -1.28 -19.89 -1.37
N LEU A 189 -1.50 -21.03 -2.01
CA LEU A 189 -1.48 -22.33 -1.31
C LEU A 189 -0.13 -22.58 -0.62
N ASP A 190 0.98 -22.17 -1.23
CA ASP A 190 2.33 -22.32 -0.67
C ASP A 190 2.67 -21.28 0.41
N HIS A 191 1.77 -20.35 0.72
CA HIS A 191 1.92 -19.38 1.82
C HIS A 191 1.18 -19.82 3.09
N ILE A 192 0.29 -20.81 3.03
CA ILE A 192 -0.59 -21.19 4.14
C ILE A 192 0.20 -21.52 5.40
N ASP A 193 1.24 -22.35 5.32
CA ASP A 193 2.02 -22.75 6.50
C ASP A 193 2.79 -21.58 7.12
N ALA A 194 3.34 -20.70 6.28
CA ALA A 194 3.98 -19.46 6.73
C ALA A 194 2.98 -18.52 7.42
N LEU A 195 1.76 -18.42 6.89
CA LEU A 195 0.69 -17.61 7.47
C LEU A 195 0.17 -18.19 8.77
N LYS A 196 0.08 -19.51 8.92
CA LYS A 196 -0.27 -20.15 10.22
C LYS A 196 0.71 -19.76 11.31
N VAL A 197 2.01 -19.75 11.03
CA VAL A 197 3.03 -19.24 11.96
C VAL A 197 2.84 -17.75 12.27
N GLN A 198 2.41 -16.95 11.30
CA GLN A 198 2.11 -15.54 11.53
C GLN A 198 0.87 -15.34 12.41
N LEU A 199 -0.17 -16.15 12.22
CA LEU A 199 -1.45 -16.09 12.94
C LEU A 199 -1.33 -16.47 14.42
N GLU A 200 -0.24 -17.14 14.83
CA GLU A 200 0.10 -17.45 16.22
C GLU A 200 0.80 -16.28 16.94
N ARG A 201 1.18 -15.21 16.23
CA ARG A 201 1.88 -14.06 16.82
C ARG A 201 0.88 -13.00 17.27
N GLU A 202 1.06 -12.54 18.50
CA GLU A 202 0.34 -11.38 19.01
C GLU A 202 0.86 -10.09 18.37
N PRO A 203 -0.01 -9.22 17.82
CA PRO A 203 0.41 -7.91 17.36
C PRO A 203 1.09 -7.09 18.45
N ARG A 204 2.13 -6.35 18.07
CA ARG A 204 2.78 -5.33 18.90
C ARG A 204 2.31 -3.96 18.44
N ALA A 205 2.52 -2.95 19.27
CA ALA A 205 2.18 -1.57 18.93
C ALA A 205 2.80 -1.16 17.58
N PHE A 206 1.99 -0.55 16.73
CA PHE A 206 2.46 0.05 15.50
C PHE A 206 3.51 1.13 15.77
N PRO A 207 4.51 1.27 14.87
CA PRO A 207 5.48 2.34 14.97
C PRO A 207 4.90 3.70 14.58
N ARG A 208 5.72 4.74 14.74
CA ARG A 208 5.44 6.09 14.26
C ARG A 208 6.32 6.44 13.06
N LEU A 209 5.78 7.23 12.14
CA LEU A 209 6.53 7.82 11.03
C LEU A 209 6.87 9.28 11.37
N GLU A 210 8.15 9.62 11.37
CA GLU A 210 8.61 11.00 11.48
C GLU A 210 9.21 11.45 10.14
N ILE A 211 8.83 12.65 9.70
CA ILE A 211 9.45 13.34 8.58
C ILE A 211 10.42 14.36 9.16
N LYS A 212 11.71 14.12 9.01
CA LYS A 212 12.79 14.86 9.71
C LYS A 212 13.03 16.26 9.14
N ARG A 213 12.63 16.50 7.90
CA ARG A 213 12.85 17.75 7.19
C ARG A 213 11.52 18.37 6.79
N GLU A 214 11.40 19.67 6.96
CA GLU A 214 10.29 20.42 6.40
C GLU A 214 10.46 20.52 4.88
N ILE A 215 9.45 20.03 4.15
CA ILE A 215 9.46 19.92 2.70
C ILE A 215 8.15 20.45 2.18
N THR A 216 8.23 21.39 1.23
CA THR A 216 7.06 22.07 0.66
C THR A 216 6.66 21.53 -0.71
N ASP A 217 7.56 20.81 -1.39
CA ASP A 217 7.32 20.19 -2.69
C ASP A 217 7.44 18.66 -2.59
N ILE A 218 6.43 17.94 -3.11
CA ILE A 218 6.38 16.48 -3.13
C ILE A 218 7.60 15.84 -3.84
N ASN A 219 8.21 16.55 -4.79
CA ASN A 219 9.35 16.07 -5.57
C ASN A 219 10.68 16.15 -4.80
N ASP A 220 10.74 16.91 -3.70
CA ASP A 220 11.95 17.14 -2.93
C ASP A 220 12.21 16.08 -1.86
N PHE A 221 11.28 15.14 -1.64
CA PHE A 221 11.44 14.06 -0.67
C PHE A 221 12.54 13.07 -1.06
N LYS A 222 13.34 12.67 -0.07
CA LYS A 222 14.39 11.66 -0.15
C LYS A 222 14.15 10.59 0.90
N LEU A 223 14.73 9.40 0.70
CA LEU A 223 14.64 8.30 1.68
C LEU A 223 15.07 8.74 3.08
N GLU A 224 16.12 9.55 3.16
CA GLU A 224 16.67 10.04 4.42
C GLU A 224 15.74 11.00 5.18
N ASP A 225 14.67 11.51 4.57
CA ASP A 225 13.71 12.37 5.24
C ASP A 225 12.73 11.59 6.13
N PHE A 226 12.63 10.27 5.94
CA PHE A 226 11.69 9.41 6.66
C PHE A 226 12.39 8.60 7.75
N GLU A 227 11.83 8.62 8.96
CA GLU A 227 12.30 7.82 10.08
C GLU A 227 11.14 7.03 10.70
N ILE A 228 11.36 5.73 10.95
CA ILE A 228 10.39 4.88 11.62
C ILE A 228 10.81 4.69 13.07
N ILE A 229 10.03 5.26 13.99
CA ILE A 229 10.29 5.21 15.42
C ILE A 229 9.49 4.08 16.07
N GLY A 230 10.17 3.27 16.88
CA GLY A 230 9.52 2.23 17.70
C GLY A 230 9.10 0.97 16.95
N TYR A 231 9.64 0.71 15.75
CA TYR A 231 9.27 -0.51 15.00
C TYR A 231 9.89 -1.77 15.57
N GLN A 232 9.07 -2.56 16.27
CA GLN A 232 9.48 -3.78 16.95
C GLN A 232 8.79 -5.03 16.36
N PRO A 233 8.96 -5.37 15.08
CA PRO A 233 8.31 -6.53 14.50
C PRO A 233 8.93 -7.84 14.99
N TYR A 234 8.18 -8.93 14.87
CA TYR A 234 8.72 -10.27 14.95
C TYR A 234 9.72 -10.54 13.82
N GLY A 235 10.45 -11.65 13.92
CA GLY A 235 11.40 -12.11 12.90
C GLY A 235 10.75 -12.32 11.53
N LYS A 236 11.60 -12.37 10.49
CA LYS A 236 11.14 -12.63 9.11
C LYS A 236 10.42 -13.97 9.04
N ILE A 237 9.35 -14.02 8.26
CA ILE A 237 8.72 -15.26 7.80
C ILE A 237 8.96 -15.33 6.30
N LYS A 238 9.63 -16.40 5.86
CA LYS A 238 9.86 -16.63 4.43
C LYS A 238 8.55 -17.10 3.83
N MET A 239 8.07 -16.36 2.84
CA MET A 239 7.01 -16.80 1.93
C MET A 239 7.66 -16.95 0.56
N ASN A 240 7.25 -17.97 -0.18
CA ASN A 240 7.75 -18.17 -1.53
C ASN A 240 7.27 -17.03 -2.44
N MET A 241 8.09 -16.67 -3.41
CA MET A 241 7.64 -15.78 -4.48
C MET A 241 6.95 -16.66 -5.51
N SER A 242 5.62 -16.68 -5.50
CA SER A 242 4.83 -17.32 -6.56
C SER A 242 5.11 -16.57 -7.88
N THR A 243 5.61 -17.28 -8.89
CA THR A 243 6.08 -16.71 -10.18
C THR A 243 5.01 -16.74 -11.25
#